data_AF-A0A0A7KK06-F1
#
_entry.id   AF-A0A0A7KK06-F1
#
_cell.length_a   1.000
_cell.length_b   1.000
_cell.length_c   1.000
_cell.angle_alpha   90.00
_cell.angle_beta   90.00
_cell.angle_gamma   90.00
#
_symmetry.space_group_name_H-M   'P 1'
#
loop_
_entity.id
_entity.type
_entity.pdbx_description
1 polymer ?
#
loop_
_entity_poly.entity_id
_entity_poly.type
_entity_poly.pdbx_seq_one_letter_code
_entity_poly.pdbx_strand_id
1 'polypeptide(L)'
;MNLPYFTHPQTWDVIVAGGGTAGAIAGIAAARAGARVLVIEALGSLGGTGTNAWVTPLMRNVSAGENLNRGLTDESKARLLARGDGAVDPNGNDNWFNPEGMKFVLEQMLLEVGGEVLYHTHVVEPVMADDVDGRWLMVDGKDTAHRVPLTAPHPFPQATGHKTQAIHSLVIHNKGGLQALKAAVFIDATGDADVAARAGVPFHAGDEDGIHQAMSLRFTLAGVDTARLCAFLNANGQGQTGEHFLHFWMVWGKNSTLEPLFREAVESGVLLERDGDYFQGFSVPGRPGEISFNCPRIRPDLHDGADPWQLSAAQVDGREAIDRLTAFCRASLPGCETAFIGVVAPMVGVRESRRIVGDYTLTLADILDCARFPDVICRNHYPVDIHSVKGGARLLHERDGTAPYFAKDAYHEIPFRAIVPVGISNLLVPGRAASSTFEAQSAIRVQQNCHSMGEAAGIAAAWAAREHDGRVRDVGTDALQTELRRLGGNI
;
A
#
# COMPACT_ATOMS: atom_id res chain seq x y z
N MET A 1 -3.88 5.19 -32.96
CA MET A 1 -3.18 6.49 -33.07
C MET A 1 -2.11 6.49 -32.00
N ASN A 2 -0.84 6.60 -32.37
CA ASN A 2 0.23 6.79 -31.38
C ASN A 2 0.14 8.23 -30.89
N LEU A 3 0.06 8.43 -29.57
CA LEU A 3 0.02 9.78 -29.00
C LEU A 3 1.40 10.41 -29.16
N PRO A 4 1.51 11.62 -29.75
CA PRO A 4 2.81 12.29 -29.84
C PRO A 4 3.31 12.65 -28.44
N TYR A 5 4.54 12.26 -28.13
CA TYR A 5 5.25 12.62 -26.91
C TYR A 5 6.67 13.08 -27.26
N PHE A 6 7.29 13.89 -26.40
CA PHE A 6 8.72 14.20 -26.54
C PHE A 6 9.55 13.33 -25.60
N THR A 7 10.77 12.99 -26.00
CA THR A 7 11.69 12.27 -25.12
C THR A 7 12.42 13.27 -24.24
N HIS A 8 12.36 13.10 -22.92
CA HIS A 8 13.12 13.94 -22.00
C HIS A 8 14.63 13.68 -22.16
N PRO A 9 15.49 14.70 -22.17
CA PRO A 9 16.92 14.53 -22.44
C PRO A 9 17.69 13.85 -21.31
N GLN A 10 17.23 13.99 -20.06
CA GLN A 10 17.82 13.29 -18.92
C GLN A 10 17.43 11.81 -18.92
N THR A 11 18.34 10.98 -18.40
CA THR A 11 18.17 9.55 -18.22
C THR A 11 18.53 9.17 -16.80
N TRP A 12 17.81 8.20 -16.24
CA TRP A 12 18.05 7.70 -14.89
C TRP A 12 18.56 6.26 -14.95
N ASP A 13 19.10 5.78 -13.84
CA ASP A 13 19.47 4.38 -13.72
C ASP A 13 18.23 3.58 -13.30
N VAL A 14 17.43 4.15 -12.37
CA VAL A 14 16.16 3.59 -11.90
C VAL A 14 15.04 4.63 -11.98
N ILE A 15 13.89 4.26 -12.55
CA ILE A 15 12.63 5.01 -12.41
C ILE A 15 11.66 4.21 -11.55
N VAL A 16 11.12 4.84 -10.51
CA VAL A 16 10.02 4.28 -9.70
C VAL A 16 8.71 4.93 -10.13
N ALA A 17 7.80 4.14 -10.67
CA ALA A 17 6.43 4.56 -10.99
C ALA A 17 5.54 4.39 -9.75
N GLY A 18 5.15 5.50 -9.13
CA GLY A 18 4.39 5.53 -7.88
C GLY A 18 5.29 5.75 -6.68
N GLY A 19 5.15 6.90 -6.01
CA GLY A 19 5.80 7.25 -4.75
C GLY A 19 5.02 6.76 -3.53
N GLY A 20 4.26 5.67 -3.68
CA GLY A 20 3.41 5.10 -2.66
C GLY A 20 4.18 4.45 -1.51
N THR A 21 3.50 3.60 -0.73
CA THR A 21 4.07 2.94 0.44
C THR A 21 5.35 2.16 0.13
N ALA A 22 5.35 1.30 -0.90
CA ALA A 22 6.56 0.60 -1.32
C ALA A 22 7.51 1.52 -2.13
N GLY A 23 6.95 2.36 -2.99
CA GLY A 23 7.73 3.13 -3.97
C GLY A 23 8.60 4.22 -3.39
N ALA A 24 8.13 4.92 -2.35
CA ALA A 24 8.97 5.89 -1.64
C ALA A 24 10.22 5.22 -1.05
N ILE A 25 10.04 4.07 -0.39
CA ILE A 25 11.13 3.29 0.20
C ILE A 25 12.06 2.72 -0.89
N ALA A 26 11.50 2.24 -2.00
CA ALA A 26 12.28 1.75 -3.13
C ALA A 26 13.17 2.85 -3.75
N GLY A 27 12.62 4.06 -3.91
CA GLY A 27 13.40 5.20 -4.40
C GLY A 27 14.56 5.57 -3.46
N ILE A 28 14.29 5.63 -2.16
CA ILE A 28 15.31 5.91 -1.12
C ILE A 28 16.39 4.83 -1.14
N ALA A 29 16.01 3.56 -1.17
CA ALA A 29 16.93 2.43 -1.14
C ALA A 29 17.80 2.37 -2.41
N ALA A 30 17.22 2.59 -3.59
CA ALA A 30 17.95 2.65 -4.85
C ALA A 30 18.97 3.79 -4.88
N ALA A 31 18.59 4.98 -4.41
CA ALA A 31 19.48 6.14 -4.36
C ALA A 31 20.64 5.91 -3.35
N ARG A 32 20.35 5.31 -2.18
CA ARG A 32 21.39 4.91 -1.21
C ARG A 32 22.34 3.84 -1.76
N ALA A 33 21.85 2.96 -2.63
CA ALA A 33 22.67 2.00 -3.37
C ALA A 33 23.45 2.64 -4.55
N GLY A 34 23.40 3.97 -4.69
CA GLY A 34 24.22 4.75 -5.61
C GLY A 34 23.65 4.92 -7.02
N ALA A 35 22.38 4.58 -7.24
CA ALA A 35 21.71 4.82 -8.52
C ALA A 35 21.26 6.29 -8.65
N ARG A 36 21.22 6.83 -9.87
CA ARG A 36 20.44 8.04 -10.19
C ARG A 36 18.97 7.64 -10.31
N VAL A 37 18.16 8.16 -9.39
CA VAL A 37 16.77 7.72 -9.23
C VAL A 37 15.80 8.85 -9.49
N LEU A 38 14.73 8.55 -10.21
CA LEU A 38 13.54 9.38 -10.27
C LEU A 38 12.32 8.61 -9.75
N VAL A 39 11.63 9.18 -8.76
CA VAL A 39 10.31 8.72 -8.31
C VAL A 39 9.23 9.57 -8.98
N ILE A 40 8.30 8.94 -9.69
CA ILE A 40 7.15 9.59 -10.32
C ILE A 40 5.94 9.37 -9.41
N GLU A 41 5.24 10.43 -9.03
CA GLU A 41 4.08 10.34 -8.14
C GLU A 41 2.89 11.14 -8.71
N ALA A 42 1.72 10.51 -8.73
CA ALA A 42 0.50 11.11 -9.27
C ALA A 42 -0.04 12.23 -8.37
N LEU A 43 0.18 12.11 -7.05
CA LEU A 43 -0.25 13.06 -6.04
C LEU A 43 0.86 14.05 -5.67
N GLY A 44 0.57 14.95 -4.73
CA GLY A 44 1.49 15.98 -4.26
C GLY A 44 2.37 15.55 -3.07
N SER A 45 2.47 14.26 -2.77
CA SER A 45 3.30 13.75 -1.68
C SER A 45 3.55 12.25 -1.77
N LEU A 46 4.72 11.82 -1.26
CA LEU A 46 5.08 10.40 -1.10
C LEU A 46 4.29 9.71 0.04
N GLY A 47 4.33 8.38 0.06
CA GLY A 47 3.82 7.53 1.15
C GLY A 47 2.49 6.81 0.89
N GLY A 48 1.83 7.12 -0.24
CA GLY A 48 0.67 6.37 -0.71
C GLY A 48 -0.45 6.29 0.32
N THR A 49 -0.85 5.08 0.72
CA THR A 49 -1.98 4.89 1.64
C THR A 49 -1.73 5.46 3.04
N GLY A 50 -0.49 5.41 3.52
CA GLY A 50 -0.12 5.95 4.83
C GLY A 50 -0.29 7.47 4.93
N THR A 51 -0.06 8.18 3.82
CA THR A 51 -0.13 9.65 3.77
C THR A 51 -1.43 10.15 3.13
N ASN A 52 -1.71 9.72 1.91
CA ASN A 52 -2.81 10.23 1.09
C ASN A 52 -4.16 9.54 1.36
N ALA A 53 -4.18 8.29 1.83
CA ALA A 53 -5.42 7.64 2.29
C ALA A 53 -5.58 7.68 3.82
N TRP A 54 -4.67 8.35 4.53
CA TRP A 54 -4.68 8.49 6.00
C TRP A 54 -4.70 7.14 6.74
N VAL A 55 -4.05 6.13 6.15
CA VAL A 55 -3.93 4.79 6.74
C VAL A 55 -2.87 4.78 7.84
N THR A 56 -3.28 5.15 9.03
CA THR A 56 -2.50 5.07 10.28
C THR A 56 -3.22 4.14 11.28
N PRO A 57 -2.52 3.47 12.21
CA PRO A 57 -1.05 3.36 12.32
C PRO A 57 -0.44 2.46 11.25
N LEU A 58 0.90 2.31 11.25
CA LEU A 58 1.52 1.17 10.57
C LEU A 58 1.08 -0.10 11.30
N MET A 59 0.44 -1.04 10.60
CA MET A 59 -0.09 -2.23 11.26
C MET A 59 1.05 -3.04 11.87
N ARG A 60 0.92 -3.36 13.17
CA ARG A 60 1.95 -4.07 13.93
C ARG A 60 2.19 -5.46 13.34
N ASN A 61 3.41 -5.71 12.88
CA ASN A 61 3.85 -7.00 12.34
C ASN A 61 5.01 -7.57 13.18
N VAL A 62 4.68 -8.49 14.10
CA VAL A 62 5.58 -8.95 15.17
C VAL A 62 5.59 -10.46 15.28
N SER A 63 6.76 -11.05 15.46
CA SER A 63 6.94 -12.46 15.80
C SER A 63 7.90 -12.61 16.97
N ALA A 64 7.57 -13.47 17.94
CA ALA A 64 8.31 -13.65 19.19
C ALA A 64 8.56 -12.36 19.99
N GLY A 65 7.71 -11.34 19.82
CA GLY A 65 7.87 -10.02 20.44
C GLY A 65 8.78 -9.05 19.68
N GLU A 66 9.38 -9.48 18.56
CA GLU A 66 10.23 -8.65 17.72
C GLU A 66 9.49 -8.14 16.47
N ASN A 67 9.76 -6.89 16.08
CA ASN A 67 9.28 -6.35 14.81
C ASN A 67 9.97 -7.06 13.65
N LEU A 68 9.17 -7.54 12.69
CA LEU A 68 9.68 -8.24 11.51
C LEU A 68 10.16 -7.28 10.41
N ASN A 69 9.48 -6.14 10.24
CA ASN A 69 9.86 -5.17 9.23
C ASN A 69 10.72 -4.06 9.85
N ARG A 70 12.02 -4.09 9.53
CA ARG A 70 13.04 -3.19 10.06
C ARG A 70 13.72 -2.42 8.92
N GLY A 71 14.93 -1.90 9.12
CA GLY A 71 15.66 -1.14 8.09
C GLY A 71 15.11 0.27 7.91
N LEU A 72 14.78 0.65 6.68
CA LEU A 72 14.23 1.99 6.39
C LEU A 72 12.92 2.29 7.12
N THR A 73 12.15 1.26 7.47
CA THR A 73 10.95 1.42 8.32
C THR A 73 11.30 1.96 9.70
N ASP A 74 12.35 1.43 10.34
CA ASP A 74 12.78 1.90 11.67
C ASP A 74 13.31 3.34 11.60
N GLU A 75 14.04 3.69 10.53
CA GLU A 75 14.50 5.06 10.32
C GLU A 75 13.33 6.05 10.15
N SER A 76 12.32 5.68 9.35
CA SER A 76 11.14 6.54 9.16
C SER A 76 10.39 6.80 10.47
N LYS A 77 10.19 5.77 11.30
CA LYS A 77 9.59 5.90 12.63
C LYS A 77 10.43 6.76 13.57
N ALA A 78 11.75 6.57 13.57
CA ALA A 78 12.66 7.37 14.38
C ALA A 78 12.61 8.86 14.00
N ARG A 79 12.60 9.17 12.70
CA ARG A 79 12.46 10.56 12.20
C ARG A 79 11.08 11.16 12.56
N LEU A 80 10.00 10.38 12.47
CA LEU A 80 8.67 10.81 12.90
C LEU A 80 8.63 11.14 14.39
N LEU A 81 9.15 10.26 15.23
CA LEU A 81 9.25 10.48 16.67
C LEU A 81 10.07 11.74 16.99
N ALA A 82 11.22 11.92 16.34
CA ALA A 82 12.06 13.10 16.52
C ALA A 82 11.37 14.41 16.13
N ARG A 83 10.39 14.36 15.21
CA ARG A 83 9.57 15.50 14.79
C ARG A 83 8.34 15.77 15.68
N GLY A 84 8.01 14.86 16.60
CA GLY A 84 6.74 14.88 17.32
C GLY A 84 5.55 14.40 16.48
N ASP A 85 5.82 13.84 15.30
CA ASP A 85 4.84 13.27 14.37
C ASP A 85 4.69 11.74 14.53
N GLY A 86 5.38 11.14 15.51
CA GLY A 86 5.28 9.73 15.87
C GLY A 86 4.90 9.55 17.35
N ALA A 87 4.34 8.40 17.70
CA ALA A 87 4.06 8.05 19.09
C ALA A 87 4.24 6.56 19.38
N VAL A 88 4.48 6.26 20.66
CA VAL A 88 4.49 4.91 21.22
C VAL A 88 3.28 4.77 22.14
N ASP A 89 2.43 3.78 21.89
CA ASP A 89 1.28 3.52 22.77
C ASP A 89 1.70 2.82 24.08
N PRO A 90 0.81 2.73 25.09
CA PRO A 90 1.13 2.10 26.38
C PRO A 90 1.53 0.62 26.29
N ASN A 91 1.22 -0.06 25.17
CA ASN A 91 1.60 -1.45 24.90
C ASN A 91 2.93 -1.55 24.13
N GLY A 92 3.67 -0.44 24.01
CA GLY A 92 4.98 -0.37 23.36
C GLY A 92 4.93 -0.38 21.84
N ASN A 93 3.77 -0.13 21.22
CA ASN A 93 3.65 -0.07 19.76
C ASN A 93 4.09 1.31 19.26
N ASP A 94 5.21 1.39 18.56
CA ASP A 94 5.83 2.61 18.03
C ASP A 94 5.36 2.99 16.62
N ASN A 95 4.29 2.35 16.16
CA ASN A 95 3.81 2.46 14.78
C ASN A 95 2.82 3.62 14.54
N TRP A 96 2.51 4.41 15.55
CA TRP A 96 1.57 5.51 15.44
C TRP A 96 2.26 6.72 14.82
N PHE A 97 1.64 7.29 13.79
CA PHE A 97 2.20 8.44 13.10
C PHE A 97 1.13 9.40 12.60
N ASN A 98 1.54 10.66 12.44
CA ASN A 98 0.84 11.71 11.73
C ASN A 98 1.07 11.56 10.21
N PRO A 99 0.02 11.31 9.40
CA PRO A 99 0.14 11.22 7.95
C PRO A 99 0.78 12.44 7.30
N GLU A 100 0.60 13.65 7.84
CA GLU A 100 1.27 14.84 7.33
C GLU A 100 2.78 14.81 7.60
N GLY A 101 3.19 14.41 8.82
CA GLY A 101 4.60 14.27 9.18
C GLY A 101 5.34 13.26 8.31
N MET A 102 4.68 12.15 7.96
CA MET A 102 5.26 11.11 7.11
C MET A 102 5.59 11.63 5.70
N LYS A 103 4.81 12.57 5.14
CA LYS A 103 5.12 13.19 3.84
C LYS A 103 6.49 13.88 3.87
N PHE A 104 6.74 14.68 4.90
CA PHE A 104 8.03 15.35 5.08
C PHE A 104 9.17 14.36 5.28
N VAL A 105 8.95 13.34 6.13
CA VAL A 105 9.99 12.35 6.43
C VAL A 105 10.42 11.60 5.18
N LEU A 106 9.47 11.09 4.38
CA LEU A 106 9.79 10.34 3.16
C LEU A 106 10.45 11.22 2.09
N GLU A 107 9.96 12.44 1.89
CA GLU A 107 10.58 13.40 0.96
C GLU A 107 12.01 13.74 1.37
N GLN A 108 12.23 14.08 2.64
CA GLN A 108 13.56 14.37 3.17
C GLN A 108 14.49 13.17 3.01
N MET A 109 14.05 11.96 3.38
CA MET A 109 14.84 10.75 3.23
C MET A 109 15.28 10.49 1.78
N LEU A 110 14.44 10.81 0.80
CA LEU A 110 14.76 10.66 -0.63
C LEU A 110 15.72 11.74 -1.12
N LEU A 111 15.43 13.01 -0.83
CA LEU A 111 16.21 14.14 -1.32
C LEU A 111 17.62 14.21 -0.70
N GLU A 112 17.76 13.85 0.57
CA GLU A 112 19.05 13.82 1.29
C GLU A 112 20.07 12.87 0.64
N VAL A 113 19.59 11.82 -0.02
CA VAL A 113 20.43 10.82 -0.70
C VAL A 113 20.53 11.06 -2.20
N GLY A 114 20.06 12.22 -2.68
CA GLY A 114 20.17 12.64 -4.07
C GLY A 114 19.12 12.02 -5.01
N GLY A 115 18.07 11.40 -4.47
CA GLY A 115 16.93 10.96 -5.29
C GLY A 115 16.10 12.16 -5.78
N GLU A 116 15.53 12.04 -6.97
CA GLU A 116 14.63 13.03 -7.55
C GLU A 116 13.17 12.58 -7.42
N VAL A 117 12.25 13.53 -7.29
CA VAL A 117 10.81 13.26 -7.29
C VAL A 117 10.08 14.19 -8.28
N LEU A 118 9.17 13.60 -9.06
CA LEU A 118 8.31 14.30 -9.99
C LEU A 118 6.84 14.06 -9.62
N TYR A 119 6.29 14.98 -8.83
CA TYR A 119 4.89 14.98 -8.39
C TYR A 119 3.90 15.34 -9.52
N HIS A 120 2.60 15.14 -9.26
CA HIS A 120 1.51 15.46 -10.18
C HIS A 120 1.67 14.85 -11.57
N THR A 121 2.22 13.63 -11.60
CA THR A 121 2.63 12.97 -12.84
C THR A 121 2.09 11.55 -12.88
N HIS A 122 1.28 11.27 -13.90
CA HIS A 122 0.72 9.96 -14.14
C HIS A 122 1.55 9.19 -15.17
N VAL A 123 1.75 7.89 -14.96
CA VAL A 123 2.25 7.01 -16.02
C VAL A 123 1.12 6.70 -16.99
N VAL A 124 1.42 6.80 -18.28
CA VAL A 124 0.47 6.55 -19.39
C VAL A 124 0.69 5.17 -19.96
N GLU A 125 1.91 4.85 -20.41
CA GLU A 125 2.26 3.55 -20.99
C GLU A 125 3.78 3.31 -20.99
N PRO A 126 4.23 2.05 -20.87
CA PRO A 126 5.61 1.68 -21.15
C PRO A 126 5.86 1.59 -22.66
N VAL A 127 7.04 2.03 -23.08
CA VAL A 127 7.56 1.82 -24.44
C VAL A 127 8.44 0.57 -24.40
N MET A 128 8.03 -0.47 -25.12
CA MET A 128 8.68 -1.77 -25.09
C MET A 128 9.89 -1.86 -26.03
N ALA A 129 10.85 -2.70 -25.68
CA ALA A 129 11.97 -3.13 -26.49
C ALA A 129 12.12 -4.66 -26.40
N ASP A 130 12.61 -5.28 -27.46
CA ASP A 130 13.02 -6.68 -27.45
C ASP A 130 14.36 -6.82 -26.70
N ASP A 131 14.46 -7.80 -25.80
CA ASP A 131 15.72 -8.19 -25.16
C ASP A 131 16.37 -9.30 -25.99
N VAL A 132 17.43 -8.98 -26.74
CA VAL A 132 18.20 -9.96 -27.50
C VAL A 132 19.64 -9.96 -26.99
N ASP A 133 19.98 -10.92 -26.14
CA ASP A 133 21.35 -11.19 -25.66
C ASP A 133 22.13 -9.95 -25.15
N GLY A 134 21.48 -9.00 -24.47
CA GLY A 134 22.16 -7.76 -23.99
C GLY A 134 21.82 -6.51 -24.77
N ARG A 135 21.05 -6.63 -25.85
CA ARG A 135 20.78 -5.52 -26.76
C ARG A 135 19.28 -5.26 -26.83
N TRP A 136 18.89 -4.07 -26.37
CA TRP A 136 17.54 -3.54 -26.49
C TRP A 136 17.28 -3.10 -27.93
N LEU A 137 16.55 -3.91 -28.69
CA LEU A 137 16.11 -3.54 -30.03
C LEU A 137 14.69 -2.95 -29.92
N MET A 138 14.50 -1.73 -30.39
CA MET A 138 13.17 -1.13 -30.42
C MET A 138 12.24 -2.01 -31.25
N VAL A 139 11.06 -2.34 -30.72
CA VAL A 139 10.02 -3.00 -31.50
C VAL A 139 9.54 -1.99 -32.55
N ASP A 140 9.90 -2.20 -33.82
CA ASP A 140 9.60 -1.31 -34.94
C ASP A 140 8.09 -1.05 -35.05
N GLY A 141 7.61 0.11 -34.59
CA GLY A 141 6.45 0.88 -35.07
C GLY A 141 5.10 0.18 -35.30
N LYS A 142 4.95 -1.10 -34.95
CA LYS A 142 3.82 -1.97 -35.27
C LYS A 142 3.79 -3.15 -34.29
N ASP A 143 3.40 -2.88 -33.06
CA ASP A 143 2.26 -3.65 -32.58
C ASP A 143 1.45 -2.78 -31.66
N THR A 144 0.22 -2.52 -32.10
CA THR A 144 -0.77 -1.86 -31.27
C THR A 144 -0.85 -2.65 -30.00
N ALA A 145 -0.50 -2.03 -28.86
CA ALA A 145 -1.00 -2.49 -27.58
C ALA A 145 -2.46 -2.86 -27.80
N HIS A 146 -2.76 -4.15 -27.81
CA HIS A 146 -4.13 -4.59 -27.64
C HIS A 146 -4.53 -3.84 -26.38
N ARG A 147 -5.47 -2.90 -26.50
CA ARG A 147 -6.13 -2.29 -25.35
C ARG A 147 -6.89 -3.43 -24.69
N VAL A 148 -6.17 -4.28 -23.98
CA VAL A 148 -6.74 -5.26 -23.08
C VAL A 148 -7.50 -4.40 -22.08
N PRO A 149 -8.82 -4.59 -21.93
CA PRO A 149 -9.56 -3.92 -20.89
C PRO A 149 -8.82 -4.19 -19.58
N LEU A 150 -8.33 -3.14 -18.94
CA LEU A 150 -7.55 -3.19 -17.70
C LEU A 150 -8.36 -3.71 -16.49
N THR A 151 -9.54 -4.25 -16.74
CA THR A 151 -10.60 -4.64 -15.80
C THR A 151 -10.99 -6.12 -15.93
N ALA A 152 -10.38 -6.89 -16.85
CA ALA A 152 -10.70 -8.32 -17.02
C ALA A 152 -9.56 -9.22 -16.51
N PRO A 153 -9.81 -10.18 -15.60
CA PRO A 153 -8.79 -11.11 -15.13
C PRO A 153 -8.33 -12.03 -16.27
N HIS A 154 -7.02 -12.31 -16.33
CA HIS A 154 -6.50 -13.34 -17.23
C HIS A 154 -6.59 -14.72 -16.57
N PRO A 155 -7.11 -15.76 -17.26
CA PRO A 155 -6.94 -17.14 -16.79
C PRO A 155 -5.45 -17.49 -16.72
N PHE A 156 -5.06 -18.42 -15.83
CA PHE A 156 -3.68 -18.91 -15.71
C PHE A 156 -3.07 -19.16 -17.10
N PRO A 157 -2.06 -18.37 -17.53
CA PRO A 157 -1.42 -18.63 -18.79
C PRO A 157 -0.72 -19.98 -18.70
N GLN A 158 -1.02 -20.89 -19.62
CA GLN A 158 -0.11 -21.98 -19.91
C GLN A 158 1.15 -21.36 -20.52
N ALA A 159 2.33 -21.77 -20.01
CA ALA A 159 3.61 -21.25 -20.45
C ALA A 159 3.81 -21.46 -21.96
N THR A 160 3.49 -20.44 -22.76
CA THR A 160 3.90 -20.34 -24.16
C THR A 160 5.22 -19.58 -24.20
N GLY A 161 6.19 -20.08 -24.97
CA GLY A 161 7.57 -19.58 -25.02
C GLY A 161 7.69 -18.15 -25.54
N HIS A 162 7.41 -17.17 -24.69
CA HIS A 162 7.55 -15.76 -24.99
C HIS A 162 9.02 -15.34 -24.94
N LYS A 163 9.45 -14.60 -25.96
CA LYS A 163 10.70 -13.82 -25.92
C LYS A 163 10.61 -12.85 -24.73
N THR A 164 11.66 -12.80 -23.93
CA THR A 164 11.79 -11.80 -22.87
C THR A 164 11.82 -10.40 -23.49
N GLN A 165 11.01 -9.49 -22.94
CA GLN A 165 10.96 -8.09 -23.35
C GLN A 165 11.49 -7.18 -22.24
N ALA A 166 11.63 -5.91 -22.53
CA ALA A 166 11.88 -4.88 -21.53
C ALA A 166 11.20 -3.57 -21.84
N ILE A 167 11.27 -2.68 -20.86
CA ILE A 167 10.81 -1.32 -20.96
C ILE A 167 12.03 -0.46 -21.30
N HIS A 168 11.96 0.29 -22.40
CA HIS A 168 12.96 1.29 -22.75
C HIS A 168 12.69 2.65 -22.08
N SER A 169 11.41 3.02 -21.96
CA SER A 169 10.98 4.27 -21.34
C SER A 169 9.54 4.21 -20.84
N LEU A 170 9.17 5.07 -19.90
CA LEU A 170 7.78 5.31 -19.54
C LEU A 170 7.29 6.61 -20.16
N VAL A 171 6.18 6.55 -20.89
CA VAL A 171 5.41 7.74 -21.26
C VAL A 171 4.63 8.19 -20.03
N ILE A 172 4.77 9.45 -19.68
CA ILE A 172 4.08 10.11 -18.57
C ILE A 172 3.20 11.26 -19.08
N HIS A 173 2.26 11.68 -18.25
CA HIS A 173 1.47 12.89 -18.44
C HIS A 173 1.50 13.77 -17.18
N ASN A 174 1.84 15.03 -17.37
CA ASN A 174 1.75 16.08 -16.36
C ASN A 174 1.52 17.45 -17.01
N LYS A 175 1.70 18.55 -16.25
CA LYS A 175 1.53 19.92 -16.77
C LYS A 175 2.46 20.26 -17.95
N GLY A 176 3.57 19.53 -18.12
CA GLY A 176 4.46 19.63 -19.27
C GLY A 176 3.98 18.87 -20.52
N GLY A 177 2.83 18.19 -20.46
CA GLY A 177 2.31 17.34 -21.53
C GLY A 177 2.82 15.91 -21.47
N LEU A 178 2.79 15.22 -22.61
CA LEU A 178 3.26 13.84 -22.74
C LEU A 178 4.78 13.79 -22.96
N GLN A 179 5.48 13.04 -22.10
CA GLN A 179 6.93 12.91 -22.15
C GLN A 179 7.35 11.45 -21.97
N ALA A 180 8.40 11.01 -22.65
CA ALA A 180 9.04 9.72 -22.38
C ALA A 180 10.28 9.90 -21.50
N LEU A 181 10.31 9.16 -20.39
CA LEU A 181 11.42 9.13 -19.42
C LEU A 181 12.15 7.79 -19.52
N LYS A 182 13.47 7.84 -19.68
CA LYS A 182 14.32 6.65 -19.89
C LYS A 182 15.02 6.21 -18.60
N ALA A 183 15.06 4.90 -18.37
CA ALA A 183 15.89 4.28 -17.35
C ALA A 183 16.35 2.89 -17.75
N ALA A 184 17.37 2.37 -17.05
CA ALA A 184 17.81 0.99 -17.22
C ALA A 184 16.84 0.01 -16.53
N VAL A 185 16.33 0.37 -15.36
CA VAL A 185 15.39 -0.45 -14.56
C VAL A 185 14.17 0.37 -14.15
N PHE A 186 13.02 -0.29 -14.12
CA PHE A 186 11.75 0.29 -13.67
C PHE A 186 11.22 -0.46 -12.46
N ILE A 187 10.64 0.28 -11.51
CA ILE A 187 9.89 -0.29 -10.39
C ILE A 187 8.44 0.17 -10.52
N ASP A 188 7.52 -0.75 -10.72
CA ASP A 188 6.09 -0.48 -10.66
C ASP A 188 5.61 -0.56 -9.20
N ALA A 189 5.57 0.60 -8.57
CA ALA A 189 5.03 0.80 -7.23
C ALA A 189 3.77 1.67 -7.26
N THR A 190 3.01 1.62 -8.37
CA THR A 190 1.75 2.35 -8.54
C THR A 190 0.68 1.90 -7.56
N GLY A 191 0.84 0.69 -7.02
CA GLY A 191 -0.12 0.02 -6.14
C GLY A 191 -1.16 -0.78 -6.92
N ASP A 192 -1.30 -0.55 -8.23
CA ASP A 192 -2.30 -1.18 -9.11
C ASP A 192 -1.66 -1.93 -10.29
N ALA A 193 -0.33 -2.08 -10.29
CA ALA A 193 0.45 -2.70 -11.36
C ALA A 193 0.20 -2.07 -12.74
N ASP A 194 0.02 -0.75 -12.81
CA ASP A 194 -0.34 -0.08 -14.07
C ASP A 194 0.76 -0.17 -15.14
N VAL A 195 2.04 -0.18 -14.74
CA VAL A 195 3.15 -0.35 -15.70
C VAL A 195 3.20 -1.80 -16.15
N ALA A 196 3.17 -2.74 -15.23
CA ALA A 196 3.25 -4.17 -15.51
C ALA A 196 2.09 -4.63 -16.40
N ALA A 197 0.84 -4.26 -16.05
CA ALA A 197 -0.34 -4.61 -16.84
C ALA A 197 -0.25 -4.05 -18.27
N ARG A 198 0.26 -2.82 -18.44
CA ARG A 198 0.44 -2.20 -19.76
C ARG A 198 1.62 -2.76 -20.54
N ALA A 199 2.63 -3.30 -19.85
CA ALA A 199 3.73 -4.04 -20.46
C ALA A 199 3.33 -5.46 -20.89
N GLY A 200 2.07 -5.88 -20.64
CA GLY A 200 1.58 -7.21 -21.00
C GLY A 200 1.89 -8.28 -19.95
N VAL A 201 2.31 -7.91 -18.74
CA VAL A 201 2.47 -8.85 -17.63
C VAL A 201 1.09 -9.40 -17.24
N PRO A 202 0.89 -10.74 -17.20
CA PRO A 202 -0.37 -11.30 -16.75
C PRO A 202 -0.62 -10.97 -15.28
N PHE A 203 -1.89 -10.81 -14.91
CA PHE A 203 -2.29 -10.46 -13.54
C PHE A 203 -3.64 -11.08 -13.16
N HIS A 204 -3.88 -11.17 -11.85
CA HIS A 204 -5.17 -11.49 -11.24
C HIS A 204 -5.78 -10.22 -10.62
N ALA A 205 -7.11 -10.19 -10.48
CA ALA A 205 -7.84 -9.07 -9.91
C ALA A 205 -9.13 -9.58 -9.23
N GLY A 206 -9.39 -9.16 -7.99
CA GLY A 206 -10.50 -9.70 -7.20
C GLY A 206 -10.32 -11.15 -6.77
N ASP A 207 -11.38 -11.71 -6.16
CA ASP A 207 -11.53 -13.12 -5.83
C ASP A 207 -11.93 -13.97 -7.05
N GLU A 208 -12.38 -15.21 -6.84
CA GLU A 208 -12.82 -16.13 -7.90
C GLU A 208 -14.04 -15.61 -8.71
N ASP A 209 -14.83 -14.70 -8.13
CA ASP A 209 -15.96 -14.04 -8.78
C ASP A 209 -15.57 -12.67 -9.36
N GLY A 210 -14.28 -12.29 -9.32
CA GLY A 210 -13.79 -10.97 -9.72
C GLY A 210 -14.17 -9.86 -8.73
N ILE A 211 -14.54 -10.21 -7.50
CA ILE A 211 -14.96 -9.27 -6.49
C ILE A 211 -13.76 -8.84 -5.64
N HIS A 212 -13.58 -7.52 -5.54
CA HIS A 212 -12.46 -6.93 -4.84
C HIS A 212 -12.77 -6.71 -3.35
N GLN A 213 -11.73 -6.44 -2.55
CA GLN A 213 -11.90 -6.08 -1.15
C GLN A 213 -12.45 -4.66 -1.00
N ALA A 214 -13.30 -4.44 0.00
CA ALA A 214 -13.95 -3.16 0.21
C ALA A 214 -12.96 -2.00 0.34
N MET A 215 -13.34 -0.84 -0.17
CA MET A 215 -12.59 0.40 -0.05
C MET A 215 -13.05 1.23 1.18
N SER A 216 -12.32 2.29 1.49
CA SER A 216 -12.67 3.25 2.55
C SER A 216 -12.26 4.66 2.16
N LEU A 217 -12.91 5.68 2.71
CA LEU A 217 -12.47 7.06 2.59
C LEU A 217 -12.29 7.64 3.99
N ARG A 218 -11.06 7.73 4.47
CA ARG A 218 -10.79 8.15 5.85
C ARG A 218 -10.95 9.66 6.03
N PHE A 219 -11.22 10.06 7.27
CA PHE A 219 -11.33 11.47 7.65
C PHE A 219 -10.90 11.69 9.10
N THR A 220 -10.77 12.95 9.51
CA THR A 220 -10.55 13.34 10.90
C THR A 220 -11.62 14.30 11.38
N LEU A 221 -11.87 14.30 12.69
CA LEU A 221 -12.58 15.38 13.37
C LEU A 221 -11.60 16.12 14.29
N ALA A 222 -11.46 17.42 14.06
CA ALA A 222 -10.71 18.35 14.90
C ALA A 222 -11.67 19.11 15.84
N GLY A 223 -11.13 19.80 16.84
CA GLY A 223 -11.93 20.53 17.82
C GLY A 223 -12.66 19.61 18.81
N VAL A 224 -12.13 18.41 19.03
CA VAL A 224 -12.65 17.43 19.99
C VAL A 224 -12.08 17.74 21.37
N ASP A 225 -12.95 17.83 22.37
CA ASP A 225 -12.57 17.79 23.78
C ASP A 225 -12.25 16.33 24.15
N THR A 226 -10.97 15.98 24.05
CA THR A 226 -10.52 14.60 24.26
C THR A 226 -10.63 14.15 25.71
N ALA A 227 -10.67 15.06 26.68
CA ALA A 227 -10.87 14.73 28.09
C ALA A 227 -12.30 14.24 28.31
N ARG A 228 -13.31 14.96 27.79
CA ARG A 228 -14.72 14.56 27.87
C ARG A 228 -15.00 13.29 27.07
N LEU A 229 -14.42 13.17 25.87
CA LEU A 229 -14.55 11.96 25.08
C LEU A 229 -13.93 10.75 25.80
N CYS A 230 -12.73 10.90 26.37
CA CYS A 230 -12.07 9.85 27.17
C CYS A 230 -12.96 9.38 28.33
N ALA A 231 -13.52 10.31 29.10
CA ALA A 231 -14.41 10.00 30.22
C ALA A 231 -15.65 9.24 29.76
N PHE A 232 -16.27 9.67 28.66
CA PHE A 232 -17.41 8.97 28.07
C PHE A 232 -17.07 7.56 27.61
N LEU A 233 -15.96 7.38 26.88
CA LEU A 233 -15.53 6.08 26.39
C LEU A 233 -15.29 5.11 27.55
N ASN A 234 -14.58 5.54 28.59
CA ASN A 234 -14.36 4.75 29.79
C ASN A 234 -15.67 4.36 30.50
N ALA A 235 -16.61 5.31 30.65
CA ALA A 235 -17.91 5.05 31.25
C ALA A 235 -18.76 4.05 30.45
N ASN A 236 -18.50 3.91 29.15
CA ASN A 236 -19.18 2.99 28.24
C ASN A 236 -18.32 1.77 27.90
N GLY A 237 -17.35 1.39 28.73
CA GLY A 237 -16.58 0.16 28.57
C GLY A 237 -15.57 0.15 27.42
N GLN A 238 -15.32 1.29 26.77
CA GLN A 238 -14.23 1.49 25.81
C GLN A 238 -12.99 1.99 26.56
N GLY A 239 -12.31 1.11 27.29
CA GLY A 239 -11.20 1.48 28.18
C GLY A 239 -10.10 2.30 27.49
N GLN A 240 -9.76 3.46 28.07
CA GLN A 240 -8.73 4.38 27.61
C GLN A 240 -7.68 4.60 28.72
N THR A 241 -6.42 4.71 28.33
CA THR A 241 -5.32 4.97 29.28
C THR A 241 -5.14 6.45 29.61
N GLY A 242 -5.69 7.36 28.81
CA GLY A 242 -5.61 8.80 29.02
C GLY A 242 -6.16 9.60 27.83
N GLU A 243 -6.33 10.91 28.01
CA GLU A 243 -6.91 11.82 27.01
C GLU A 243 -5.99 12.16 25.83
N HIS A 244 -4.70 11.83 25.93
CA HIS A 244 -3.70 12.11 24.89
C HIS A 244 -3.60 11.00 23.84
N PHE A 245 -4.12 9.81 24.15
CA PHE A 245 -4.12 8.68 23.25
C PHE A 245 -5.42 7.90 23.41
N LEU A 246 -6.35 8.14 22.48
CA LEU A 246 -7.63 7.47 22.43
C LEU A 246 -7.62 6.40 21.33
N HIS A 247 -8.27 5.28 21.58
CA HIS A 247 -8.58 4.25 20.59
C HIS A 247 -9.91 3.58 20.95
N PHE A 248 -10.88 3.66 20.05
CA PHE A 248 -12.22 3.11 20.25
C PHE A 248 -12.78 2.60 18.92
N TRP A 249 -13.75 1.69 19.00
CA TRP A 249 -14.25 1.01 17.81
C TRP A 249 -15.67 0.50 18.00
N MET A 250 -16.33 0.29 16.86
CA MET A 250 -17.66 -0.27 16.76
C MET A 250 -17.76 -1.06 15.45
N VAL A 251 -18.28 -2.29 15.54
CA VAL A 251 -18.59 -3.19 14.43
C VAL A 251 -19.81 -4.04 14.83
N TRP A 252 -20.81 -4.16 13.96
CA TRP A 252 -21.99 -4.98 14.22
C TRP A 252 -21.66 -6.42 14.60
N GLY A 253 -22.31 -6.93 15.65
CA GLY A 253 -22.21 -8.34 16.04
C GLY A 253 -20.82 -8.76 16.53
N LYS A 254 -19.94 -7.79 16.81
CA LYS A 254 -18.61 -8.00 17.42
C LYS A 254 -18.57 -7.60 18.89
N ASN A 255 -19.73 -7.44 19.53
CA ASN A 255 -19.87 -7.10 20.95
C ASN A 255 -19.18 -5.78 21.33
N SER A 256 -19.22 -4.77 20.45
CA SER A 256 -18.80 -3.43 20.85
C SER A 256 -19.79 -2.86 21.86
N THR A 257 -19.29 -2.27 22.93
CA THR A 257 -20.13 -1.58 23.92
C THR A 257 -20.80 -0.32 23.39
N LEU A 258 -20.37 0.19 22.23
CA LEU A 258 -21.00 1.31 21.53
C LEU A 258 -22.14 0.87 20.60
N GLU A 259 -22.35 -0.44 20.40
CA GLU A 259 -23.37 -0.95 19.49
C GLU A 259 -24.79 -0.40 19.77
N PRO A 260 -25.28 -0.31 21.03
CA PRO A 260 -26.60 0.25 21.32
C PRO A 260 -26.77 1.71 20.83
N LEU A 261 -25.72 2.53 20.99
CA LEU A 261 -25.72 3.92 20.55
C LEU A 261 -25.83 4.03 19.02
N PHE A 262 -25.15 3.14 18.29
CA PHE A 262 -25.24 3.08 16.85
C PHE A 262 -26.61 2.58 16.38
N ARG A 263 -27.22 1.62 17.08
CA ARG A 263 -28.58 1.14 16.77
C ARG A 263 -29.60 2.28 16.89
N GLU A 264 -29.55 3.04 17.97
CA GLU A 264 -30.40 4.23 18.15
C GLU A 264 -30.20 5.27 17.04
N ALA A 265 -28.94 5.50 16.62
CA ALA A 265 -28.64 6.41 15.52
C ALA A 265 -29.15 5.91 14.15
N VAL A 266 -29.23 4.60 13.93
CA VAL A 266 -29.87 4.02 12.74
C VAL A 266 -31.39 4.16 12.82
N GLU A 267 -31.99 3.84 13.96
CA GLU A 267 -33.45 3.94 14.19
C GLU A 267 -33.96 5.38 14.04
N SER A 268 -33.17 6.37 14.49
CA SER A 268 -33.48 7.80 14.35
C SER A 268 -33.14 8.37 12.97
N GLY A 269 -32.51 7.60 12.09
CA GLY A 269 -32.16 8.00 10.72
C GLY A 269 -30.93 8.90 10.59
N VAL A 270 -30.13 9.05 11.64
CA VAL A 270 -28.84 9.77 11.59
C VAL A 270 -27.79 8.96 10.83
N LEU A 271 -27.75 7.65 11.09
CA LEU A 271 -26.88 6.70 10.41
C LEU A 271 -27.68 5.76 9.51
N LEU A 272 -26.99 5.18 8.52
CA LEU A 272 -27.49 4.03 7.78
C LEU A 272 -26.98 2.73 8.43
N GLU A 273 -27.67 1.61 8.20
CA GLU A 273 -27.23 0.30 8.71
C GLU A 273 -25.76 0.00 8.34
N ARG A 274 -25.33 0.35 7.12
CA ARG A 274 -23.95 0.14 6.67
C ARG A 274 -22.90 0.91 7.47
N ASP A 275 -23.26 2.02 8.12
CA ASP A 275 -22.30 2.90 8.79
C ASP A 275 -21.72 2.24 10.07
N GLY A 276 -22.36 1.19 10.60
CA GLY A 276 -21.83 0.36 11.68
C GLY A 276 -21.11 -0.93 11.23
N ASP A 277 -20.93 -1.13 9.91
CA ASP A 277 -20.12 -2.25 9.39
C ASP A 277 -18.67 -2.15 9.87
N TYR A 278 -18.16 -0.93 10.00
CA TYR A 278 -16.82 -0.66 10.52
C TYR A 278 -16.66 0.80 10.92
N PHE A 279 -16.47 1.06 12.21
CA PHE A 279 -16.17 2.37 12.76
C PHE A 279 -15.01 2.26 13.75
N GLN A 280 -13.97 3.04 13.56
CA GLN A 280 -12.81 3.05 14.46
C GLN A 280 -12.24 4.45 14.51
N GLY A 281 -12.04 4.97 15.72
CA GLY A 281 -11.44 6.26 15.99
C GLY A 281 -10.18 6.14 16.82
N PHE A 282 -9.18 6.97 16.52
CA PHE A 282 -7.96 7.07 17.34
C PHE A 282 -7.29 8.44 17.24
N SER A 283 -6.52 8.79 18.26
CA SER A 283 -5.72 10.03 18.28
C SER A 283 -4.62 10.03 17.22
N VAL A 284 -4.28 11.21 16.70
CA VAL A 284 -3.15 11.39 15.77
C VAL A 284 -1.98 12.06 16.50
N PRO A 285 -0.77 11.48 16.46
CA PRO A 285 0.42 12.10 17.05
C PRO A 285 0.62 13.54 16.54
N GLY A 286 1.04 14.45 17.43
CA GLY A 286 1.24 15.85 17.08
C GLY A 286 -0.03 16.67 16.78
N ARG A 287 -1.23 16.08 16.93
CA ARG A 287 -2.52 16.75 16.64
C ARG A 287 -3.50 16.64 17.82
N PRO A 288 -3.25 17.37 18.93
CA PRO A 288 -4.14 17.34 20.09
C PRO A 288 -5.54 17.86 19.73
N GLY A 289 -6.58 17.22 20.25
CA GLY A 289 -7.96 17.59 19.94
C GLY A 289 -8.45 17.11 18.57
N GLU A 290 -7.69 16.23 17.90
CA GLU A 290 -8.07 15.64 16.62
C GLU A 290 -8.09 14.11 16.65
N ILE A 291 -9.19 13.54 16.17
CA ILE A 291 -9.42 12.10 16.10
C ILE A 291 -9.51 11.69 14.64
N SER A 292 -8.69 10.72 14.25
CA SER A 292 -8.73 10.08 12.94
C SER A 292 -9.69 8.91 12.96
N PHE A 293 -10.48 8.81 11.89
CA PHE A 293 -11.47 7.76 11.69
C PHE A 293 -11.04 6.84 10.55
N ASN A 294 -10.90 5.55 10.86
CA ASN A 294 -10.68 4.48 9.90
C ASN A 294 -12.03 3.97 9.36
N CYS A 295 -12.82 4.87 8.81
CA CYS A 295 -14.13 4.66 8.20
C CYS A 295 -14.49 5.94 7.40
N PRO A 296 -15.60 5.99 6.64
CA PRO A 296 -16.56 4.92 6.32
C PRO A 296 -15.98 3.80 5.47
N ARG A 297 -16.66 2.65 5.51
CA ARG A 297 -16.58 1.63 4.46
C ARG A 297 -17.39 2.11 3.26
N ILE A 298 -16.82 2.01 2.06
CA ILE A 298 -17.51 2.34 0.81
C ILE A 298 -18.53 1.26 0.47
N ARG A 299 -19.62 1.63 -0.23
CA ARG A 299 -20.65 0.68 -0.70
C ARG A 299 -20.07 -0.55 -1.41
N PRO A 300 -20.72 -1.72 -1.25
CA PRO A 300 -20.23 -2.98 -1.79
C PRO A 300 -20.23 -3.06 -3.32
N ASP A 301 -21.03 -2.26 -4.02
CA ASP A 301 -21.04 -2.18 -5.50
C ASP A 301 -19.88 -1.35 -6.07
N LEU A 302 -19.16 -0.61 -5.22
CA LEU A 302 -18.02 0.24 -5.58
C LEU A 302 -16.74 -0.38 -5.02
N HIS A 303 -16.30 -1.45 -5.65
CA HIS A 303 -15.24 -2.30 -5.10
C HIS A 303 -13.99 -2.37 -5.97
N ASP A 304 -14.09 -2.08 -7.27
CA ASP A 304 -12.93 -2.10 -8.17
C ASP A 304 -12.14 -0.79 -8.08
N GLY A 305 -11.00 -0.83 -7.39
CA GLY A 305 -10.09 0.30 -7.27
C GLY A 305 -9.27 0.59 -8.53
N ALA A 306 -9.34 -0.25 -9.55
CA ALA A 306 -8.73 -0.02 -10.86
C ALA A 306 -9.71 0.62 -11.87
N ASP A 307 -11.01 0.69 -11.55
CA ASP A 307 -12.02 1.38 -12.35
C ASP A 307 -12.13 2.87 -11.92
N PRO A 308 -11.75 3.83 -12.79
CA PRO A 308 -11.78 5.24 -12.45
C PRO A 308 -13.19 5.79 -12.17
N TRP A 309 -14.24 5.19 -12.72
CA TRP A 309 -15.62 5.61 -12.47
C TRP A 309 -16.09 5.13 -11.09
N GLN A 310 -15.74 3.89 -10.71
CA GLN A 310 -16.01 3.40 -9.36
C GLN A 310 -15.20 4.15 -8.30
N LEU A 311 -13.91 4.44 -8.54
CA LEU A 311 -13.10 5.28 -7.65
C LEU A 311 -13.73 6.67 -7.44
N SER A 312 -14.19 7.30 -8.51
CA SER A 312 -14.85 8.61 -8.45
C SER A 312 -16.16 8.55 -7.66
N ALA A 313 -16.98 7.52 -7.90
CA ALA A 313 -18.22 7.29 -7.17
C ALA A 313 -17.96 6.97 -5.68
N ALA A 314 -16.90 6.21 -5.38
CA ALA A 314 -16.48 5.87 -4.02
C ALA A 314 -16.10 7.12 -3.22
N GLN A 315 -15.47 8.10 -3.86
CA GLN A 315 -15.16 9.38 -3.23
C GLN A 315 -16.43 10.16 -2.85
N VAL A 316 -17.46 10.15 -3.69
CA VAL A 316 -18.75 10.81 -3.42
C VAL A 316 -19.49 10.08 -2.31
N ASP A 317 -19.64 8.75 -2.41
CA ASP A 317 -20.30 7.91 -1.41
C ASP A 317 -19.64 8.03 -0.02
N GLY A 318 -18.30 8.06 -0.01
CA GLY A 318 -17.53 8.26 1.21
C GLY A 318 -17.81 9.62 1.87
N ARG A 319 -17.90 10.70 1.10
CA ARG A 319 -18.18 12.05 1.64
C ARG A 319 -19.59 12.14 2.23
N GLU A 320 -20.58 11.53 1.58
CA GLU A 320 -21.94 11.46 2.11
C GLU A 320 -22.00 10.68 3.44
N ALA A 321 -21.22 9.60 3.56
CA ALA A 321 -21.11 8.86 4.81
C ALA A 321 -20.33 9.62 5.89
N ILE A 322 -19.28 10.37 5.53
CA ILE A 322 -18.54 11.23 6.45
C ILE A 322 -19.46 12.31 7.05
N ASP A 323 -20.35 12.90 6.26
CA ASP A 323 -21.30 13.90 6.77
C ASP A 323 -22.24 13.29 7.83
N ARG A 324 -22.78 12.09 7.58
CA ARG A 324 -23.60 11.36 8.56
C ARG A 324 -22.82 11.00 9.82
N LEU A 325 -21.62 10.44 9.66
CA LEU A 325 -20.75 10.07 10.78
C LEU A 325 -20.34 11.30 11.60
N THR A 326 -20.10 12.44 10.96
CA THR A 326 -19.81 13.70 11.65
C THR A 326 -21.01 14.19 12.45
N ALA A 327 -22.22 14.12 11.87
CA ALA A 327 -23.45 14.47 12.58
C ALA A 327 -23.69 13.55 13.78
N PHE A 328 -23.50 12.25 13.61
CA PHE A 328 -23.56 11.26 14.69
C PHE A 328 -22.56 11.58 15.80
N CYS A 329 -21.27 11.79 15.48
CA CYS A 329 -20.26 12.11 16.49
C CYS A 329 -20.66 13.36 17.29
N ARG A 330 -21.12 14.43 16.63
CA ARG A 330 -21.56 15.67 17.30
C ARG A 330 -22.76 15.48 18.22
N ALA A 331 -23.71 14.63 17.82
CA ALA A 331 -24.94 14.41 18.56
C ALA A 331 -24.79 13.39 19.70
N SER A 332 -23.91 12.40 19.52
CA SER A 332 -23.91 11.18 20.34
C SER A 332 -22.62 10.95 21.11
N LEU A 333 -21.51 11.61 20.78
CA LEU A 333 -20.23 11.46 21.47
C LEU A 333 -19.88 12.72 22.26
N PRO A 334 -19.96 12.69 23.61
CA PRO A 334 -19.53 13.80 24.46
C PRO A 334 -18.10 14.26 24.15
N GLY A 335 -17.92 15.58 24.04
CA GLY A 335 -16.67 16.21 23.63
C GLY A 335 -16.56 16.47 22.13
N CYS A 336 -17.45 15.90 21.31
CA CYS A 336 -17.48 16.14 19.86
C CYS A 336 -18.49 17.23 19.44
N GLU A 337 -19.19 17.90 20.36
CA GLU A 337 -20.32 18.79 20.03
C GLU A 337 -19.92 19.95 19.11
N THR A 338 -18.69 20.44 19.27
CA THR A 338 -18.11 21.51 18.44
C THR A 338 -17.08 21.00 17.42
N ALA A 339 -16.90 19.68 17.33
CA ALA A 339 -15.92 19.09 16.44
C ALA A 339 -16.26 19.39 14.98
N PHE A 340 -15.27 19.45 14.10
CA PHE A 340 -15.46 19.72 12.67
C PHE A 340 -14.51 18.85 11.85
N ILE A 341 -14.83 18.63 10.57
CA ILE A 341 -13.98 17.85 9.68
C ILE A 341 -12.62 18.55 9.58
N GLY A 342 -11.56 17.89 10.04
CA GLY A 342 -10.20 18.38 9.92
C GLY A 342 -9.66 18.09 8.53
N VAL A 343 -9.64 16.81 8.16
CA VAL A 343 -9.18 16.33 6.87
C VAL A 343 -10.14 15.27 6.34
N VAL A 344 -10.41 15.30 5.03
CA VAL A 344 -10.88 14.12 4.29
C VAL A 344 -9.71 13.65 3.44
N ALA A 345 -9.41 12.36 3.49
CA ALA A 345 -8.30 11.80 2.74
C ALA A 345 -8.41 12.14 1.25
N PRO A 346 -7.35 12.67 0.60
CA PRO A 346 -7.38 12.98 -0.83
C PRO A 346 -7.44 11.72 -1.71
N MET A 347 -7.14 10.55 -1.16
CA MET A 347 -7.15 9.27 -1.87
C MET A 347 -8.12 8.29 -1.19
N VAL A 348 -8.91 7.58 -2.00
CA VAL A 348 -9.68 6.41 -1.54
C VAL A 348 -8.71 5.31 -1.12
N GLY A 349 -8.90 4.76 0.07
CA GLY A 349 -8.13 3.64 0.58
C GLY A 349 -8.51 2.34 -0.12
N VAL A 350 -7.79 2.00 -1.18
CA VAL A 350 -7.92 0.75 -1.93
C VAL A 350 -7.11 -0.36 -1.24
N ARG A 351 -7.74 -1.51 -0.99
CA ARG A 351 -7.10 -2.68 -0.36
C ARG A 351 -6.56 -3.69 -1.37
N GLU A 352 -7.22 -3.81 -2.52
CA GLU A 352 -6.96 -4.86 -3.50
C GLU A 352 -7.31 -4.33 -4.90
N SER A 353 -6.52 -4.66 -5.92
CA SER A 353 -6.78 -4.33 -7.32
C SER A 353 -6.16 -5.37 -8.26
N ARG A 354 -4.99 -5.12 -8.85
CA ARG A 354 -4.25 -6.10 -9.66
C ARG A 354 -3.08 -6.67 -8.88
N ARG A 355 -2.86 -7.97 -9.05
CA ARG A 355 -1.74 -8.74 -8.51
C ARG A 355 -1.04 -9.39 -9.70
N ILE A 356 0.21 -9.00 -9.96
CA ILE A 356 0.96 -9.56 -11.10
C ILE A 356 1.13 -11.07 -10.96
N VAL A 357 1.37 -11.75 -12.07
CA VAL A 357 1.98 -13.07 -12.07
C VAL A 357 3.49 -12.88 -12.14
N GLY A 358 4.16 -13.16 -11.02
CA GLY A 358 5.62 -13.17 -10.93
C GLY A 358 6.21 -14.56 -11.16
N ASP A 359 7.54 -14.65 -11.08
CA ASP A 359 8.28 -15.91 -11.14
C ASP A 359 7.89 -16.88 -9.99
N TYR A 360 7.18 -16.37 -8.97
CA TYR A 360 6.45 -17.15 -7.99
C TYR A 360 5.17 -16.45 -7.56
N THR A 361 4.11 -17.21 -7.28
CA THR A 361 2.84 -16.69 -6.72
C THR A 361 2.70 -17.17 -5.29
N LEU A 362 2.75 -16.24 -4.32
CA LEU A 362 2.55 -16.58 -2.92
C LEU A 362 1.10 -17.02 -2.67
N THR A 363 0.92 -18.15 -2.00
CA THR A 363 -0.39 -18.77 -1.78
C THR A 363 -0.83 -18.68 -0.32
N LEU A 364 -2.13 -18.91 -0.07
CA LEU A 364 -2.64 -19.06 1.30
C LEU A 364 -1.94 -20.20 2.06
N ALA A 365 -1.58 -21.29 1.37
CA ALA A 365 -0.86 -22.40 1.98
C ALA A 365 0.52 -21.95 2.48
N ASP A 366 1.26 -21.16 1.71
CA ASP A 366 2.57 -20.64 2.12
C ASP A 366 2.49 -19.81 3.40
N ILE A 367 1.39 -19.08 3.59
CA ILE A 367 1.12 -18.32 4.82
C ILE A 367 0.83 -19.24 5.99
N LEU A 368 -0.15 -20.14 5.82
CA LEU A 368 -0.64 -21.00 6.90
C LEU A 368 0.41 -22.01 7.36
N ASP A 369 1.25 -22.48 6.43
CA ASP A 369 2.31 -23.45 6.67
C ASP A 369 3.65 -22.80 7.01
N CYS A 370 3.70 -21.46 7.15
CA CYS A 370 4.90 -20.71 7.50
C CYS A 370 6.08 -20.99 6.56
N ALA A 371 5.84 -20.91 5.24
CA ALA A 371 6.85 -21.23 4.24
C ALA A 371 8.14 -20.42 4.41
N ARG A 372 9.25 -21.05 4.03
CA ARG A 372 10.60 -20.49 4.01
C ARG A 372 11.15 -20.54 2.59
N PHE A 373 11.89 -19.51 2.21
CA PHE A 373 12.38 -19.33 0.84
C PHE A 373 13.88 -19.02 0.83
N PRO A 374 14.64 -19.63 -0.09
CA PRO A 374 16.08 -19.33 -0.22
C PRO A 374 16.34 -17.88 -0.62
N ASP A 375 15.37 -17.23 -1.28
CA ASP A 375 15.44 -15.86 -1.78
C ASP A 375 14.52 -14.90 -1.00
N VAL A 376 14.31 -15.13 0.30
CA VAL A 376 13.52 -14.24 1.17
C VAL A 376 13.99 -12.77 1.11
N ILE A 377 13.03 -11.85 1.05
CA ILE A 377 13.27 -10.40 1.17
C ILE A 377 12.39 -9.73 2.24
N CYS A 378 11.41 -10.44 2.78
CA CYS A 378 10.52 -9.93 3.82
C CYS A 378 9.96 -11.09 4.66
N ARG A 379 9.83 -10.88 5.97
CA ARG A 379 9.10 -11.78 6.87
C ARG A 379 7.75 -11.17 7.24
N ASN A 380 6.74 -12.01 7.40
CA ASN A 380 5.39 -11.57 7.72
C ASN A 380 4.70 -12.48 8.74
N HIS A 381 4.09 -11.85 9.74
CA HIS A 381 3.22 -12.45 10.74
C HIS A 381 1.95 -11.61 10.94
N TYR A 382 1.57 -10.83 9.92
CA TYR A 382 0.27 -10.16 9.86
C TYR A 382 -0.80 -11.10 9.29
N PRO A 383 -1.99 -11.22 9.92
CA PRO A 383 -2.99 -12.23 9.57
C PRO A 383 -3.59 -12.00 8.20
N VAL A 384 -4.25 -13.05 7.69
CA VAL A 384 -5.10 -12.97 6.50
C VAL A 384 -6.33 -12.13 6.83
N ASP A 385 -6.31 -10.88 6.38
CA ASP A 385 -7.29 -9.85 6.68
C ASP A 385 -8.11 -9.47 5.44
N ILE A 386 -9.17 -10.22 5.19
CA ILE A 386 -10.04 -10.06 4.02
C ILE A 386 -11.24 -9.18 4.37
N HIS A 387 -11.37 -8.05 3.70
CA HIS A 387 -12.54 -7.18 3.79
C HIS A 387 -13.55 -7.46 2.67
N SER A 388 -14.26 -8.58 2.73
CA SER A 388 -15.25 -8.99 1.69
C SER A 388 -16.40 -8.00 1.56
N VAL A 389 -16.83 -7.65 0.35
CA VAL A 389 -18.03 -6.81 0.14
C VAL A 389 -19.35 -7.57 0.34
N LYS A 390 -19.31 -8.91 0.37
CA LYS A 390 -20.49 -9.79 0.53
C LYS A 390 -20.83 -10.09 2.01
N GLY A 391 -20.01 -9.63 2.95
CA GLY A 391 -20.17 -9.81 4.40
C GLY A 391 -18.98 -9.19 5.14
N GLY A 392 -19.14 -8.75 6.40
CA GLY A 392 -18.15 -8.00 7.19
C GLY A 392 -16.69 -8.53 7.14
N ALA A 393 -15.74 -7.74 7.62
CA ALA A 393 -14.32 -8.12 7.61
C ALA A 393 -14.10 -9.52 8.21
N ARG A 394 -13.53 -10.42 7.42
CA ARG A 394 -13.16 -11.77 7.83
C ARG A 394 -11.66 -11.80 7.99
N LEU A 395 -11.23 -11.69 9.24
CA LEU A 395 -9.93 -12.19 9.64
C LEU A 395 -10.00 -13.71 9.53
N LEU A 396 -9.33 -14.29 8.54
CA LEU A 396 -9.16 -15.74 8.47
C LEU A 396 -8.14 -16.13 9.53
N HIS A 397 -8.63 -16.32 10.75
CA HIS A 397 -7.87 -16.81 11.89
C HIS A 397 -7.95 -18.33 12.05
N GLU A 398 -8.65 -19.05 11.17
CA GLU A 398 -9.05 -20.42 11.46
C GLU A 398 -9.07 -21.30 10.21
N ARG A 399 -7.96 -22.02 10.00
CA ARG A 399 -8.07 -23.49 9.97
C ARG A 399 -8.12 -23.94 11.43
N ASP A 400 -9.32 -23.97 12.02
CA ASP A 400 -9.62 -24.55 13.33
C ASP A 400 -8.60 -24.28 14.47
N GLY A 401 -7.91 -23.13 14.48
CA GLY A 401 -6.87 -22.78 15.46
C GLY A 401 -5.63 -23.68 15.49
N THR A 402 -5.40 -24.53 14.47
CA THR A 402 -4.33 -25.55 14.47
C THR A 402 -3.20 -25.28 13.47
N ALA A 403 -3.31 -24.25 12.62
CA ALA A 403 -2.23 -23.94 11.67
C ALA A 403 -0.96 -23.44 12.40
N PRO A 404 0.24 -23.84 11.94
CA PRO A 404 1.52 -23.36 12.49
C PRO A 404 1.61 -21.84 12.63
N TYR A 405 0.98 -21.12 11.70
CA TYR A 405 0.90 -19.66 11.66
C TYR A 405 0.40 -18.99 12.95
N PHE A 406 -0.37 -19.66 13.80
CA PHE A 406 -0.89 -19.03 15.03
C PHE A 406 0.08 -19.06 16.22
N ALA A 407 1.24 -19.70 16.08
CA ALA A 407 2.26 -19.65 17.12
C ALA A 407 2.80 -18.22 17.27
N LYS A 408 3.07 -17.77 18.49
CA LYS A 408 3.53 -16.39 18.76
C LYS A 408 4.86 -16.04 18.05
N ASP A 409 5.66 -17.05 17.75
CA ASP A 409 6.95 -17.02 17.07
C ASP A 409 6.88 -17.47 15.60
N ALA A 410 5.67 -17.69 15.07
CA ALA A 410 5.48 -18.00 13.67
C ALA A 410 5.70 -16.77 12.78
N TYR A 411 5.99 -17.04 11.51
CA TYR A 411 6.00 -16.08 10.41
C TYR A 411 6.08 -16.89 9.12
N HIS A 412 5.68 -16.32 7.99
CA HIS A 412 6.05 -16.78 6.66
C HIS A 412 7.00 -15.79 6.00
N GLU A 413 7.62 -16.21 4.92
CA GLU A 413 8.54 -15.39 4.14
C GLU A 413 7.90 -14.96 2.81
N ILE A 414 8.31 -13.80 2.29
CA ILE A 414 7.99 -13.33 0.96
C ILE A 414 9.28 -13.37 0.14
N PRO A 415 9.34 -14.17 -0.93
CA PRO A 415 10.56 -14.33 -1.73
C PRO A 415 10.73 -13.23 -2.78
N PHE A 416 11.96 -12.95 -3.19
CA PHE A 416 12.28 -11.95 -4.22
C PHE A 416 11.55 -12.22 -5.54
N ARG A 417 11.49 -13.49 -5.96
CA ARG A 417 10.73 -13.90 -7.15
C ARG A 417 9.23 -13.58 -7.12
N ALA A 418 8.64 -13.22 -5.97
CA ALA A 418 7.25 -12.75 -5.90
C ALA A 418 7.07 -11.29 -6.39
N ILE A 419 8.15 -10.51 -6.45
CA ILE A 419 8.13 -9.14 -6.99
C ILE A 419 8.75 -9.04 -8.40
N VAL A 420 9.19 -10.16 -8.98
CA VAL A 420 9.77 -10.24 -10.33
C VAL A 420 8.67 -10.70 -11.30
N PRO A 421 8.09 -9.81 -12.14
CA PRO A 421 7.05 -10.17 -13.10
C PRO A 421 7.58 -11.06 -14.23
N VAL A 422 6.78 -12.03 -14.67
CA VAL A 422 7.15 -12.86 -15.83
C VAL A 422 7.24 -12.03 -17.11
N GLY A 423 8.13 -12.41 -18.02
CA GLY A 423 8.20 -11.86 -19.39
C GLY A 423 8.92 -10.51 -19.55
N ILE A 424 9.17 -9.76 -18.48
CA ILE A 424 9.87 -8.46 -18.53
C ILE A 424 11.19 -8.53 -17.75
N SER A 425 12.34 -8.21 -18.38
CA SER A 425 13.66 -8.39 -17.77
C SER A 425 14.10 -7.28 -16.82
N ASN A 426 13.58 -6.06 -16.99
CA ASN A 426 14.03 -4.86 -16.25
C ASN A 426 12.92 -4.19 -15.41
N LEU A 427 11.97 -4.98 -14.91
CA LEU A 427 10.84 -4.51 -14.10
C LEU A 427 10.76 -5.24 -12.76
N LEU A 428 10.46 -4.52 -11.68
CA LEU A 428 10.08 -5.07 -10.36
C LEU A 428 8.73 -4.49 -9.93
N VAL A 429 7.93 -5.26 -9.17
CA VAL A 429 6.59 -4.87 -8.71
C VAL A 429 6.42 -5.17 -7.21
N PRO A 430 6.93 -4.31 -6.31
CA PRO A 430 6.80 -4.49 -4.86
C PRO A 430 5.44 -3.99 -4.34
N GLY A 431 5.12 -4.40 -3.10
CA GLY A 431 3.97 -3.85 -2.37
C GLY A 431 2.65 -4.55 -2.69
N ARG A 432 1.55 -3.78 -2.70
CA ARG A 432 0.17 -4.29 -2.80
C ARG A 432 -0.09 -5.17 -4.03
N ALA A 433 0.64 -4.91 -5.12
CA ALA A 433 0.45 -5.57 -6.40
C ALA A 433 1.40 -6.75 -6.66
N ALA A 434 2.24 -7.10 -5.68
CA ALA A 434 3.14 -8.25 -5.75
C ALA A 434 2.39 -9.57 -5.97
N SER A 435 3.10 -10.56 -6.53
CA SER A 435 2.53 -11.81 -7.01
C SER A 435 2.01 -12.70 -5.89
N SER A 436 0.68 -12.82 -5.81
CA SER A 436 -0.01 -13.55 -4.75
C SER A 436 -1.45 -13.94 -5.12
N THR A 437 -1.93 -15.02 -4.49
CA THR A 437 -3.36 -15.33 -4.41
C THR A 437 -4.13 -14.22 -3.68
N PHE A 438 -5.45 -14.13 -3.90
CA PHE A 438 -6.29 -13.07 -3.31
C PHE A 438 -6.19 -13.04 -1.77
N GLU A 439 -6.21 -14.22 -1.15
CA GLU A 439 -6.12 -14.39 0.28
C GLU A 439 -4.72 -14.06 0.79
N ALA A 440 -3.67 -14.52 0.10
CA ALA A 440 -2.29 -14.24 0.51
C ALA A 440 -1.95 -12.74 0.42
N GLN A 441 -2.41 -12.08 -0.66
CA GLN A 441 -2.32 -10.63 -0.82
C GLN A 441 -2.85 -9.92 0.41
N SER A 442 -3.92 -10.46 1.00
CA SER A 442 -4.58 -9.82 2.10
C SER A 442 -3.69 -9.70 3.36
N ALA A 443 -2.74 -10.61 3.55
CA ALA A 443 -1.77 -10.57 4.64
C ALA A 443 -0.51 -9.74 4.29
N ILE A 444 -0.04 -9.82 3.05
CA ILE A 444 1.26 -9.23 2.67
C ILE A 444 1.17 -7.74 2.27
N ARG A 445 -0.02 -7.22 1.99
CA ARG A 445 -0.24 -5.82 1.55
C ARG A 445 -0.02 -4.76 2.63
N VAL A 446 0.18 -5.15 3.89
CA VAL A 446 0.34 -4.18 4.98
C VAL A 446 1.58 -3.30 4.78
N GLN A 447 1.52 -2.07 5.29
CA GLN A 447 2.46 -1.01 4.93
C GLN A 447 3.92 -1.39 5.23
N GLN A 448 4.16 -2.06 6.35
CA GLN A 448 5.51 -2.45 6.76
C GLN A 448 6.11 -3.53 5.85
N ASN A 449 5.31 -4.49 5.37
CA ASN A 449 5.75 -5.44 4.34
C ASN A 449 6.01 -4.75 3.00
N CYS A 450 5.18 -3.76 2.64
CA CYS A 450 5.41 -2.94 1.46
C CYS A 450 6.73 -2.16 1.55
N HIS A 451 7.10 -1.65 2.73
CA HIS A 451 8.40 -1.03 2.94
C HIS A 451 9.54 -2.02 2.72
N SER A 452 9.49 -3.21 3.34
CA SER A 452 10.54 -4.22 3.18
C SER A 452 10.69 -4.71 1.73
N MET A 453 9.58 -4.96 1.04
CA MET A 453 9.60 -5.28 -0.40
C MET A 453 10.16 -4.11 -1.23
N GLY A 454 9.79 -2.87 -0.90
CA GLY A 454 10.30 -1.67 -1.56
C GLY A 454 11.81 -1.51 -1.38
N GLU A 455 12.32 -1.68 -0.15
CA GLU A 455 13.74 -1.59 0.16
C GLU A 455 14.56 -2.62 -0.65
N ALA A 456 14.10 -3.88 -0.67
CA ALA A 456 14.73 -4.92 -1.47
C ALA A 456 14.68 -4.61 -2.98
N ALA A 457 13.53 -4.14 -3.49
CA ALA A 457 13.36 -3.79 -4.89
C ALA A 457 14.27 -2.63 -5.30
N GLY A 458 14.44 -1.61 -4.45
CA GLY A 458 15.29 -0.47 -4.71
C GLY A 458 16.77 -0.84 -4.82
N ILE A 459 17.28 -1.64 -3.86
CA ILE A 459 18.66 -2.12 -3.89
C ILE A 459 18.90 -3.00 -5.13
N ALA A 460 18.00 -3.97 -5.38
CA ALA A 460 18.11 -4.86 -6.52
C ALA A 460 18.06 -4.10 -7.86
N ALA A 461 17.20 -3.09 -7.99
CA ALA A 461 17.12 -2.27 -9.20
C ALA A 461 18.39 -1.46 -9.43
N ALA A 462 18.98 -0.89 -8.38
CA ALA A 462 20.24 -0.15 -8.47
C ALA A 462 21.40 -1.05 -8.92
N TRP A 463 21.50 -2.26 -8.37
CA TRP A 463 22.51 -3.24 -8.76
C TRP A 463 22.27 -3.75 -10.18
N ALA A 464 21.02 -4.09 -10.53
CA ALA A 464 20.67 -4.49 -11.88
C ALA A 464 21.06 -3.43 -12.92
N ALA A 465 20.74 -2.15 -12.67
CA ALA A 465 21.09 -1.04 -13.56
C ALA A 465 22.60 -0.85 -13.75
N ARG A 466 23.39 -1.08 -12.70
CA ARG A 466 24.83 -0.78 -12.68
C ARG A 466 25.72 -1.96 -13.05
N GLU A 467 25.27 -3.18 -12.77
CA GLU A 467 26.10 -4.39 -12.78
C GLU A 467 25.55 -5.49 -13.70
N HIS A 468 24.29 -5.39 -14.12
CA HIS A 468 23.60 -6.46 -14.87
C HIS A 468 22.80 -5.96 -16.09
N ASP A 469 23.20 -4.84 -16.69
CA ASP A 469 22.55 -4.26 -17.88
C ASP A 469 21.03 -4.06 -17.72
N GLY A 470 20.57 -3.81 -16.50
CA GLY A 470 19.16 -3.63 -16.15
C GLY A 470 18.39 -4.93 -15.87
N ARG A 471 19.01 -6.11 -15.95
CA ARG A 471 18.34 -7.39 -15.70
C ARG A 471 18.19 -7.67 -14.21
N VAL A 472 16.96 -7.67 -13.74
CA VAL A 472 16.67 -7.83 -12.31
C VAL A 472 16.80 -9.28 -11.83
N ARG A 473 16.70 -10.26 -12.75
CA ARG A 473 16.88 -11.69 -12.45
C ARG A 473 18.33 -12.10 -12.25
N ASP A 474 19.27 -11.31 -12.74
CA ASP A 474 20.71 -11.60 -12.63
C ASP A 474 21.29 -11.12 -11.29
N VAL A 475 20.49 -10.40 -10.49
CA VAL A 475 20.85 -9.95 -9.15
C VAL A 475 20.95 -11.16 -8.21
N GLY A 476 22.13 -11.37 -7.62
CA GLY A 476 22.36 -12.44 -6.65
C GLY A 476 21.59 -12.22 -5.34
N THR A 477 20.61 -13.07 -5.05
CA THR A 477 19.74 -12.94 -3.87
C THR A 477 20.49 -13.10 -2.55
N ASP A 478 21.55 -13.91 -2.50
CA ASP A 478 22.39 -14.07 -1.30
C ASP A 478 23.11 -12.75 -0.93
N ALA A 479 23.60 -12.02 -1.93
CA ALA A 479 24.22 -10.72 -1.74
C ALA A 479 23.17 -9.68 -1.31
N LEU A 480 21.98 -9.71 -1.93
CA LEU A 480 20.88 -8.83 -1.59
C LEU A 480 20.44 -9.03 -0.13
N GLN A 481 20.30 -10.28 0.31
CA GLN A 481 19.96 -10.60 1.69
C GLN A 481 21.04 -10.17 2.67
N THR A 482 22.31 -10.35 2.31
CA THR A 482 23.44 -9.88 3.12
C THR A 482 23.38 -8.36 3.31
N GLU A 483 23.08 -7.62 2.25
CA GLU A 483 22.94 -6.17 2.31
C GLU A 483 21.72 -5.73 3.14
N LEU A 484 20.56 -6.36 2.93
CA LEU A 484 19.35 -6.07 3.71
C LEU A 484 19.61 -6.28 5.21
N ARG A 485 20.28 -7.37 5.60
CA ARG A 485 20.68 -7.60 7.00
C ARG A 485 21.68 -6.55 7.50
N ARG A 486 22.65 -6.15 6.66
CA ARG A 486 23.61 -5.08 6.98
C ARG A 486 22.91 -3.75 7.27
N LEU A 487 21.83 -3.46 6.55
CA LEU A 487 20.99 -2.27 6.72
C LEU A 487 19.97 -2.39 7.86
N GLY A 488 19.95 -3.52 8.59
CA GLY A 488 19.10 -3.75 9.74
C GLY A 488 17.77 -4.45 9.43
N GLY A 489 17.58 -4.94 8.21
CA GLY A 489 16.44 -5.79 7.85
C GLY A 489 16.44 -7.13 8.60
N ASN A 490 15.26 -7.59 8.99
CA ASN A 490 15.05 -8.87 9.66
C ASN A 490 14.48 -9.89 8.66
N ILE A 491 15.38 -10.64 8.02
CA ILE A 491 15.08 -11.61 6.95
C ILE A 491 15.84 -12.92 7.09
#